data_AF-F9ERX0-F1
#
_entry.id   AF-F9ERX0-F1
#
_cell.length_a   1.000
_cell.length_b   1.000
_cell.length_c   1.000
_cell.angle_alpha   90.00
_cell.angle_beta   90.00
_cell.angle_gamma   90.00
#
_symmetry.space_group_name_H-M   'P 1'
#
loop_
_entity.id
_entity.type
_entity.pdbx_description
1 polymer ?
#
loop_
_entity_poly.entity_id
_entity_poly.type
_entity_poly.pdbx_seq_one_letter_code
_entity_poly.pdbx_strand_id
1 'polypeptide(L)'
;MYDVRQVVLGHMQQGGSPSPFDRLLANRLGYRALNLIDDELAAHQDGSWFIGVNESGMRPCSMDTMPSLIDAAHRRPREQWWLQLRTIARMVSDEVR
;
A
#
# COMPACT_ATOMS: atom_id res chain seq x y z
N MET A 1 12.27 39.55 1.96
CA MET A 1 13.02 38.88 0.88
C MET A 1 13.29 37.46 1.38
N TYR A 2 12.93 36.44 0.61
CA TYR A 2 13.08 35.04 1.00
C TYR A 2 14.07 34.36 0.05
N ASP A 3 14.84 33.39 0.55
CA ASP A 3 15.74 32.52 -0.23
C ASP A 3 15.19 31.09 -0.21
N VAL A 4 15.45 30.33 -1.28
CA VAL A 4 14.90 28.98 -1.49
C VAL A 4 16.02 27.99 -1.77
N ARG A 5 15.95 26.81 -1.13
CA ARG A 5 16.88 25.70 -1.39
C ARG A 5 16.14 24.47 -1.90
N GLN A 6 16.73 23.81 -2.89
CA GLN A 6 16.24 22.53 -3.38
C GLN A 6 16.83 21.38 -2.56
N VAL A 7 16.00 20.40 -2.22
CA VAL A 7 16.42 19.14 -1.59
C VAL A 7 15.80 17.99 -2.38
N VAL A 8 16.63 17.06 -2.85
CA VAL A 8 16.22 15.82 -3.51
C VAL A 8 16.75 14.65 -2.67
N LEU A 9 15.86 13.96 -1.96
CA LEU A 9 16.26 12.91 -1.01
C LEU A 9 16.78 11.63 -1.69
N GLY A 10 16.27 11.28 -2.86
CA GLY A 10 16.68 10.09 -3.61
C GLY A 10 16.45 8.79 -2.82
N HIS A 11 17.44 7.89 -2.84
CA HIS A 11 17.40 6.56 -2.22
C HIS A 11 17.20 6.57 -0.69
N MET A 12 17.47 7.70 -0.02
CA MET A 12 17.22 7.83 1.41
C MET A 12 15.74 7.58 1.77
N GLN A 13 14.81 7.79 0.82
CA GLN A 13 13.38 7.51 0.99
C GLN A 13 13.03 6.02 1.09
N GLN A 14 13.94 5.11 0.71
CA GLN A 14 13.77 3.67 0.96
C GLN A 14 13.89 3.34 2.46
N GLY A 15 14.44 4.27 3.25
CA GLY A 15 14.77 4.06 4.65
C GLY A 15 16.09 3.32 4.84
N GLY A 16 16.41 3.05 6.11
CA GLY A 16 17.51 2.17 6.50
C GLY A 16 16.94 0.88 7.06
N SER A 17 16.91 0.78 8.39
CA SER A 17 16.24 -0.34 9.07
C SER A 17 14.71 -0.18 9.01
N PRO A 18 13.96 -1.25 8.67
CA PRO A 18 12.49 -1.19 8.65
C PRO A 18 11.94 -0.85 10.03
N SER A 19 10.88 -0.05 10.06
CA SER A 19 10.24 0.39 11.30
C SER A 19 9.55 -0.79 12.02
N PRO A 20 9.22 -0.66 13.31
CA PRO A 20 8.43 -1.67 14.01
C PRO A 20 7.09 -1.97 13.32
N PHE A 21 6.46 -0.95 12.72
CA PHE A 21 5.23 -1.11 11.96
C PHE A 21 5.46 -2.00 10.72
N ASP A 22 6.49 -1.72 9.93
CA ASP A 22 6.82 -2.50 8.73
C ASP A 22 7.08 -3.97 9.07
N ARG A 23 7.81 -4.23 10.17
CA ARG A 23 8.12 -5.59 10.64
C ARG A 23 6.86 -6.34 11.05
N LEU A 24 5.96 -5.70 11.79
CA LEU A 24 4.71 -6.32 12.22
C LEU A 24 3.80 -6.58 11.03
N LEU A 25 3.70 -5.63 10.10
CA LEU A 25 2.88 -5.78 8.90
C LEU A 25 3.41 -6.91 8.01
N ALA A 26 4.72 -6.98 7.79
CA ALA A 26 5.36 -8.06 7.03
C ALA A 26 5.07 -9.43 7.63
N ASN A 27 5.17 -9.57 8.96
CA ASN A 27 4.86 -10.81 9.65
C ASN A 27 3.37 -11.20 9.47
N ARG A 28 2.46 -10.24 9.64
CA ARG A 28 1.01 -10.48 9.46
C ARG A 28 0.65 -10.88 8.03
N LEU A 29 1.23 -10.22 7.02
CA LEU A 29 1.03 -10.56 5.62
C LEU A 29 1.57 -11.97 5.31
N GLY A 30 2.78 -12.29 5.80
CA GLY A 30 3.38 -13.61 5.64
C GLY A 30 2.55 -14.72 6.30
N TYR A 31 2.08 -14.50 7.53
CA TYR A 31 1.17 -15.43 8.22
C TYR A 31 -0.11 -15.69 7.42
N ARG A 32 -0.74 -14.63 6.89
CA ARG A 32 -1.94 -14.78 6.05
C ARG A 32 -1.67 -15.50 4.73
N ALA A 33 -0.51 -15.26 4.11
CA ALA A 33 -0.12 -15.96 2.89
C ALA A 33 0.06 -17.47 3.13
N LEU A 34 0.71 -17.84 4.23
CA LEU A 34 0.92 -19.25 4.58
C LEU A 34 -0.41 -19.97 4.85
N ASN A 35 -1.32 -19.35 5.61
CA ASN A 35 -2.65 -19.94 5.84
C ASN A 35 -3.42 -20.10 4.53
N LEU A 36 -3.35 -19.13 3.62
CA LEU A 36 -4.02 -19.23 2.31
C LEU A 36 -3.46 -20.39 1.49
N ILE A 37 -2.14 -20.59 1.49
CA ILE A 37 -1.51 -21.72 0.82
C ILE A 37 -1.98 -23.06 1.42
N ASP A 38 -2.08 -23.14 2.74
CA ASP A 38 -2.58 -24.33 3.45
C ASP A 38 -4.04 -24.64 3.06
N ASP A 39 -4.90 -23.62 3.05
CA ASP A 39 -6.31 -23.73 2.66
C ASP A 39 -6.47 -24.20 1.19
N GLU A 40 -5.70 -23.62 0.26
CA GLU A 40 -5.71 -23.99 -1.17
C GLU A 40 -5.23 -25.43 -1.37
N LEU A 41 -4.16 -25.83 -0.67
CA LEU A 41 -3.61 -27.18 -0.74
C LEU A 41 -4.62 -28.21 -0.22
N ALA A 42 -5.26 -27.93 0.92
CA ALA A 42 -6.28 -28.79 1.51
C ALA A 42 -7.52 -28.92 0.60
N ALA A 43 -7.85 -27.86 -0.13
CA ALA A 43 -8.96 -27.86 -1.08
C ALA A 43 -8.59 -28.39 -2.48
N HIS A 44 -7.33 -28.77 -2.72
CA HIS A 44 -6.80 -29.15 -4.03
C HIS A 44 -7.04 -28.10 -5.14
N GLN A 45 -6.87 -26.83 -4.79
CA GLN A 45 -6.98 -25.69 -5.70
C GLN A 45 -5.58 -25.17 -6.07
N ASP A 46 -5.49 -24.51 -7.23
CA ASP A 46 -4.27 -23.89 -7.76
C ASP A 46 -4.45 -22.39 -8.01
N GLY A 47 -5.27 -21.74 -7.15
CA GLY A 47 -5.61 -20.34 -7.27
C GLY A 47 -4.41 -19.40 -7.15
N SER A 48 -4.48 -18.26 -7.85
CA SER A 48 -3.48 -17.20 -7.75
C SER A 48 -4.04 -16.01 -7.00
N TRP A 49 -3.31 -15.56 -5.98
CA TRP A 49 -3.81 -14.60 -5.00
C TRP A 49 -2.79 -13.49 -4.70
N PHE A 50 -3.30 -12.31 -4.35
CA PHE A 50 -2.53 -11.26 -3.69
C PHE A 50 -3.19 -10.91 -2.35
N ILE A 51 -2.39 -10.45 -1.39
CA ILE A 51 -2.87 -10.10 -0.05
C ILE A 51 -2.59 -8.63 0.19
N GLY A 52 -3.62 -7.90 0.59
CA GLY A 52 -3.53 -6.48 0.91
C GLY A 52 -4.30 -6.13 2.16
N VAL A 53 -4.15 -4.88 2.58
CA VAL A 53 -4.95 -4.27 3.65
C VAL A 53 -5.88 -3.25 3.00
N ASN A 54 -7.17 -3.36 3.29
CA ASN A 54 -8.18 -2.36 3.00
C ASN A 54 -8.92 -1.96 4.28
N GLU A 55 -9.94 -1.11 4.17
CA GLU A 55 -10.75 -0.68 5.33
C GLU A 55 -11.40 -1.85 6.07
N SER A 56 -11.70 -2.94 5.36
CA SER A 56 -12.29 -4.17 5.91
C SER A 56 -11.24 -5.16 6.45
N GLY A 57 -9.98 -4.74 6.56
CA GLY A 57 -8.86 -5.51 7.11
C GLY A 57 -7.96 -6.14 6.06
N MET A 58 -7.22 -7.17 6.48
CA MET A 58 -6.27 -7.90 5.64
C MET A 58 -6.96 -9.07 4.97
N ARG A 59 -7.04 -9.07 3.63
CA ARG A 59 -7.78 -10.08 2.86
C ARG A 59 -6.99 -10.59 1.66
N PRO A 60 -7.15 -11.87 1.29
CA PRO A 60 -6.72 -12.38 0.01
C PRO A 60 -7.69 -11.94 -1.09
N CYS A 61 -7.16 -11.65 -2.27
CA CYS A 61 -7.90 -11.27 -3.47
C CYS A 61 -7.35 -12.06 -4.65
N SER A 62 -8.23 -12.58 -5.52
CA SER A 62 -7.79 -13.32 -6.71
C SER A 62 -7.02 -12.39 -7.65
N MET A 63 -5.92 -12.89 -8.21
CA MET A 63 -5.12 -12.18 -9.21
C MET A 63 -5.91 -11.84 -10.47
N ASP A 64 -7.01 -12.55 -10.76
CA ASP A 64 -7.90 -12.24 -11.89
C ASP A 64 -8.55 -10.85 -11.76
N THR A 65 -8.70 -10.35 -10.54
CA THR A 65 -9.24 -9.01 -10.27
C THR A 65 -8.20 -7.90 -10.45
N MET A 66 -6.91 -8.21 -10.48
CA MET A 66 -5.83 -7.22 -10.54
C MET A 66 -5.95 -6.24 -11.73
N PRO A 67 -6.30 -6.67 -12.96
CA PRO A 67 -6.40 -5.76 -14.11
C PRO A 67 -7.46 -4.67 -13.97
N SER A 68 -8.53 -4.95 -13.20
CA SER A 68 -9.58 -3.96 -12.95
C SER A 68 -9.17 -2.93 -11.88
N LEU A 69 -8.21 -3.27 -11.03
CA LEU A 69 -7.73 -2.42 -9.93
C LEU A 69 -6.52 -1.55 -10.34
N ILE A 70 -5.71 -1.99 -11.30
CA ILE A 70 -4.44 -1.36 -11.66
C ILE A 70 -4.52 -0.61 -13.01
N ASP A 71 -3.97 0.60 -13.02
CA ASP A 71 -3.54 1.29 -14.23
C ASP A 71 -2.13 0.81 -14.58
N ALA A 72 -2.03 -0.13 -15.51
CA ALA A 72 -0.77 -0.76 -15.88
C ALA A 72 0.21 0.21 -16.57
N ALA A 73 -0.30 1.20 -17.31
CA ALA A 73 0.54 2.17 -18.00
C ALA A 73 1.31 3.07 -17.01
N HIS A 74 0.64 3.46 -15.92
CA HIS A 74 1.23 4.31 -14.87
C HIS A 74 1.69 3.53 -13.63
N ARG A 75 1.56 2.19 -13.64
CA ARG A 75 1.96 1.27 -12.55
C ARG A 75 1.42 1.69 -11.17
N ARG A 76 0.14 2.04 -11.10
CA ARG A 76 -0.52 2.49 -9.87
C ARG A 76 -1.97 1.99 -9.79
N PRO A 77 -2.59 2.00 -8.60
CA PRO A 77 -4.02 1.79 -8.48
C PRO A 77 -4.81 2.81 -9.31
N ARG A 78 -5.91 2.36 -9.92
CA ARG A 78 -6.84 3.26 -10.62
C ARG A 78 -7.45 4.27 -9.66
N GLU A 79 -7.88 3.79 -8.49
CA GLU A 79 -8.37 4.62 -7.40
C GLU A 79 -7.24 5.01 -6.44
N GLN A 80 -6.97 6.30 -6.32
CA GLN A 80 -5.94 6.85 -5.43
C GLN A 80 -6.63 7.54 -4.24
N TRP A 81 -7.14 6.74 -3.29
CA TRP A 81 -7.94 7.19 -2.14
C TRP A 81 -7.31 8.37 -1.38
N TRP A 82 -5.99 8.39 -1.25
CA TRP A 82 -5.23 9.42 -0.52
C TRP A 82 -5.28 10.80 -1.19
N LEU A 83 -5.69 10.92 -2.46
CA LEU A 83 -5.89 12.22 -3.12
C LEU A 83 -6.96 13.05 -2.42
N GLN A 84 -7.92 12.40 -1.76
CA GLN A 84 -8.97 13.07 -0.99
C GLN A 84 -8.39 13.85 0.21
N LEU A 85 -7.24 13.40 0.75
CA LEU A 85 -6.55 14.06 1.86
C LEU A 85 -5.92 15.40 1.47
N ARG A 86 -5.79 15.70 0.16
CA ARG A 86 -5.24 16.98 -0.30
C ARG A 86 -6.04 18.17 0.20
N THR A 87 -7.37 18.04 0.28
CA THR A 87 -8.23 19.10 0.81
C THR A 87 -7.93 19.37 2.28
N ILE A 88 -7.82 18.31 3.09
CA ILE A 88 -7.48 18.42 4.51
C ILE A 88 -6.08 19.02 4.68
N ALA A 89 -5.11 18.54 3.90
CA ALA A 89 -3.75 19.06 3.93
C ALA A 89 -3.71 20.57 3.64
N ARG A 90 -4.50 21.06 2.65
CA ARG A 90 -4.64 22.49 2.38
C ARG A 90 -5.28 23.23 3.55
N MET A 91 -6.40 22.74 4.09
CA MET A 91 -7.09 23.37 5.22
C MET A 91 -6.20 23.51 6.46
N VAL A 92 -5.34 22.52 6.73
CA VAL A 92 -4.42 22.56 7.89
C VAL A 92 -3.16 23.40 7.60
N SER A 93 -2.75 23.52 6.33
CA SER A 93 -1.57 24.29 5.93
C SER A 93 -1.89 25.76 5.70
N ASP A 94 -3.12 26.08 5.31
CA ASP A 94 -3.61 27.45 5.25
C ASP A 94 -3.65 27.96 6.69
N GLU A 95 -2.76 28.90 7.01
CA GLU A 95 -2.83 29.67 8.25
C GLU A 95 -4.27 30.14 8.42
N VAL A 96 -4.91 29.70 9.52
CA VAL A 96 -6.02 30.44 10.11
C VAL A 96 -5.45 31.82 10.42
N ARG A 97 -5.60 32.73 9.48
CA ARG A 97 -5.33 34.14 9.68
C ARG A 97 -6.44 34.74 10.51
#